data_AF-A0A8B8ZK11-F1
#
_entry.id   AF-A0A8B8ZK11-F1
#
_cell.length_a   1.000
_cell.length_b   1.000
_cell.length_c   1.000
_cell.angle_alpha   90.00
_cell.angle_beta   90.00
_cell.angle_gamma   90.00
#
_symmetry.space_group_name_H-M   'P 1'
#
loop_
_entity.id
_entity.type
_entity.pdbx_description
1 polymer ?
#
loop_
_entity_poly.entity_id
_entity_poly.type
_entity_poly.pdbx_seq_one_letter_code
_entity_poly.pdbx_strand_id
1 'polypeptide(L)'
;MATQMSKKRKFVADGVFYAELNEVLTRELAEDGYSGVEVRVTPMRTEIIIRATRTQNVLGEKGRRIRELTSVVQKRFNFPENSVELYAEKVNNRGLCAIAQAESLRYKLLGGLAVRRACYGVLRFVMESGAKGCEGVLGIKVKIMLDWDPKGKQGPATPLPDLVTIHTPKEEEELTQPLMV
;
A
#
# COMPACT_ATOMS: atom_id res chain seq x y z
N MET A 1 -35.42 -1.44 -9.60
CA MET A 1 -35.59 0.01 -9.80
C MET A 1 -34.21 0.62 -10.01
N ALA A 2 -33.95 1.27 -11.14
CA ALA A 2 -32.69 1.98 -11.33
C ALA A 2 -32.68 3.20 -10.40
N THR A 3 -31.86 3.16 -9.34
CA THR A 3 -31.64 4.31 -8.47
C THR A 3 -31.12 5.46 -9.30
N GLN A 4 -31.96 6.49 -9.48
CA GLN A 4 -31.63 7.64 -10.30
C GLN A 4 -30.59 8.50 -9.54
N MET A 5 -29.31 8.23 -9.80
CA MET A 5 -28.19 8.97 -9.20
C MET A 5 -27.90 10.25 -10.00
N SER A 6 -27.51 11.30 -9.28
CA SER A 6 -27.01 12.52 -9.92
C SER A 6 -25.70 12.22 -10.66
N LYS A 7 -25.46 12.94 -11.78
CA LYS A 7 -24.24 12.78 -12.58
C LYS A 7 -22.97 12.95 -11.73
N LYS A 8 -22.97 13.90 -10.79
CA LYS A 8 -21.85 14.14 -9.86
C LYS A 8 -21.57 12.91 -8.98
N ARG A 9 -22.62 12.35 -8.36
CA ARG A 9 -22.48 11.15 -7.53
C ARG A 9 -22.05 9.93 -8.33
N LYS A 10 -22.49 9.82 -9.58
CA LYS A 10 -22.05 8.77 -10.50
C LYS A 10 -20.54 8.80 -10.74
N PHE A 11 -19.99 9.95 -11.14
CA PHE A 11 -18.54 10.07 -11.38
C PHE A 11 -17.70 9.76 -10.13
N VAL A 12 -18.16 10.17 -8.95
CA VAL A 12 -17.48 9.86 -7.70
C VAL A 12 -17.53 8.36 -7.41
N ALA A 13 -18.70 7.71 -7.58
CA ALA A 13 -18.82 6.27 -7.38
C ALA A 13 -17.94 5.47 -8.34
N ASP A 14 -17.91 5.86 -9.63
CA ASP A 14 -17.06 5.22 -10.65
C ASP A 14 -15.57 5.37 -10.31
N GLY A 15 -15.16 6.54 -9.77
CA GLY A 15 -13.79 6.78 -9.32
C GLY A 15 -13.41 5.97 -8.08
N VAL A 16 -14.31 5.84 -7.10
CA VAL A 16 -14.11 5.00 -5.91
C VAL A 16 -13.97 3.54 -6.32
N PHE A 17 -14.81 3.06 -7.23
CA PHE A 17 -14.73 1.72 -7.80
C PHE A 17 -13.36 1.47 -8.46
N TYR A 18 -12.90 2.38 -9.31
CA TYR A 18 -11.59 2.27 -9.97
C TYR A 18 -10.45 2.23 -8.95
N ALA A 19 -10.47 3.10 -7.95
CA ALA A 19 -9.45 3.16 -6.92
C ALA A 19 -9.38 1.88 -6.08
N GLU A 20 -10.54 1.35 -5.66
CA GLU A 20 -10.61 0.10 -4.90
C GLU A 20 -10.14 -1.09 -5.73
N LEU A 21 -10.58 -1.19 -6.99
CA LEU A 21 -10.15 -2.24 -7.90
C LEU A 21 -8.62 -2.18 -8.13
N ASN A 22 -8.08 -1.00 -8.38
CA ASN A 22 -6.65 -0.81 -8.59
C ASN A 22 -5.84 -1.21 -7.36
N GLU A 23 -6.27 -0.85 -6.15
CA GLU A 23 -5.59 -1.21 -4.90
C GLU A 23 -5.60 -2.73 -4.66
N VAL A 24 -6.74 -3.39 -4.87
CA VAL A 24 -6.87 -4.85 -4.72
C VAL A 24 -5.95 -5.59 -5.68
N LEU A 25 -5.95 -5.19 -6.97
CA LEU A 25 -5.12 -5.82 -7.99
C LEU A 25 -3.63 -5.54 -7.78
N THR A 26 -3.26 -4.35 -7.32
CA THR A 26 -1.87 -4.00 -7.02
C THR A 26 -1.30 -4.91 -5.92
N ARG A 27 -2.08 -5.22 -4.88
CA ARG A 27 -1.62 -6.11 -3.81
C ARG A 27 -1.52 -7.56 -4.25
N GLU A 28 -2.53 -8.05 -4.96
CA GLU A 28 -2.63 -9.45 -5.35
C GLU A 28 -1.66 -9.84 -6.47
N LEU A 29 -1.43 -8.93 -7.44
CA LEU A 29 -0.65 -9.17 -8.64
C LEU A 29 0.74 -8.50 -8.61
N ALA A 30 1.18 -7.96 -7.46
CA ALA A 30 2.51 -7.38 -7.30
C ALA A 30 3.61 -8.37 -7.73
N GLU A 31 3.45 -9.65 -7.40
CA GLU A 31 4.40 -10.71 -7.76
C GLU A 31 4.47 -10.97 -9.25
N ASP A 32 3.41 -10.65 -9.99
CA ASP A 32 3.30 -10.90 -11.42
C ASP A 32 3.72 -9.69 -12.25
N GLY A 33 4.08 -8.59 -11.58
CA GLY A 33 4.50 -7.33 -12.19
C GLY A 33 3.31 -6.60 -12.79
N TYR A 34 2.38 -6.21 -11.92
CA TYR A 34 1.21 -5.41 -12.24
C TYR A 34 1.65 -4.01 -12.67
N SER A 35 0.98 -3.46 -13.67
CA SER A 35 1.27 -2.12 -14.21
C SER A 35 0.09 -1.17 -14.10
N GLY A 36 -1.13 -1.70 -14.00
CA GLY A 36 -2.34 -0.90 -13.98
C GLY A 36 -3.54 -1.65 -14.52
N VAL A 37 -4.70 -1.02 -14.36
CA VAL A 37 -5.98 -1.52 -14.82
C VAL A 37 -6.69 -0.46 -15.63
N GLU A 38 -7.37 -0.89 -16.69
CA GLU A 38 -8.26 -0.07 -17.50
C GLU A 38 -9.66 -0.69 -17.44
N VAL A 39 -10.65 0.11 -17.05
CA VAL A 39 -12.04 -0.33 -16.97
C VAL A 39 -12.80 0.29 -18.14
N ARG A 40 -13.40 -0.56 -18.98
CA ARG A 40 -14.28 -0.17 -20.07
C ARG A 40 -15.69 -0.60 -19.74
N VAL A 41 -16.55 0.38 -19.50
CA VAL A 41 -17.95 0.13 -19.13
C VAL A 41 -18.82 0.22 -20.39
N THR A 42 -19.34 -0.92 -20.83
CA THR A 42 -20.38 -1.00 -21.86
C THR A 42 -21.74 -1.24 -21.16
N PRO A 43 -22.88 -0.75 -21.69
CA PRO A 43 -24.18 -0.96 -21.05
C PRO A 43 -24.56 -2.43 -20.79
N MET A 44 -23.99 -3.36 -21.56
CA MET A 44 -24.23 -4.81 -21.40
C MET A 44 -23.14 -5.52 -20.59
N ARG A 45 -21.88 -5.06 -20.65
CA ARG A 45 -20.72 -5.72 -20.03
C ARG A 45 -19.69 -4.70 -19.56
N THR A 46 -19.07 -4.99 -18.43
CA THR A 46 -17.90 -4.26 -17.94
C THR A 46 -16.65 -5.08 -18.22
N GLU A 47 -15.77 -4.54 -19.05
CA GLU A 47 -14.49 -5.16 -19.38
C GLU A 47 -13.39 -4.55 -18.51
N ILE A 48 -12.66 -5.40 -17.80
CA ILE A 48 -11.55 -4.99 -16.94
C ILE A 48 -10.27 -5.52 -17.56
N ILE A 49 -9.44 -4.63 -18.09
CA ILE A 49 -8.18 -4.97 -18.75
C ILE A 49 -7.04 -4.77 -17.74
N ILE A 50 -6.46 -5.88 -17.30
CA ILE A 50 -5.31 -5.92 -16.41
C ILE A 50 -4.04 -5.85 -17.25
N ARG A 51 -3.25 -4.80 -17.06
CA ARG A 51 -1.95 -4.64 -17.72
C ARG A 51 -0.88 -5.22 -16.81
N ALA A 52 -0.22 -6.29 -17.26
CA ALA A 52 0.83 -6.96 -16.49
C ALA A 52 2.04 -7.32 -17.36
N THR A 53 3.19 -7.50 -16.72
CA THR A 53 4.41 -7.94 -17.41
C THR A 53 4.40 -9.45 -17.68
N ARG A 54 3.92 -10.25 -16.73
CA ARG A 54 3.77 -11.71 -16.83
C ARG A 54 2.31 -12.12 -16.90
N THR A 55 1.71 -12.03 -18.09
CA THR A 55 0.29 -12.37 -18.29
C THR A 55 -0.03 -13.83 -17.95
N GLN A 56 0.89 -14.77 -18.20
CA GLN A 56 0.68 -16.20 -17.92
C GLN A 56 0.35 -16.47 -16.45
N ASN A 57 1.04 -15.82 -15.52
CA ASN A 57 0.78 -16.01 -14.09
C ASN A 57 -0.54 -15.37 -13.65
N VAL A 58 -0.92 -14.26 -14.26
CA VAL A 58 -2.21 -13.59 -14.01
C VAL A 58 -3.38 -14.47 -14.47
N LEU A 59 -3.24 -15.18 -15.61
CA LEU A 59 -4.21 -16.18 -16.03
C LEU A 59 -4.24 -17.39 -15.08
N GLY A 60 -3.05 -17.85 -14.67
CA GLY A 60 -2.87 -19.07 -13.87
C GLY A 60 -3.12 -20.35 -14.67
N GLU A 61 -3.02 -21.50 -14.01
CA GLU A 61 -3.22 -22.81 -14.64
C GLU A 61 -4.63 -22.94 -15.23
N LYS A 62 -4.74 -23.18 -16.54
CA LYS A 62 -6.02 -23.30 -17.26
C LYS A 62 -6.98 -22.12 -17.02
N GLY A 63 -6.45 -20.92 -16.75
CA GLY A 63 -7.26 -19.73 -16.45
C GLY A 63 -7.91 -19.76 -15.06
N ARG A 64 -7.41 -20.56 -14.12
CA ARG A 64 -7.97 -20.66 -12.77
C ARG A 64 -7.95 -19.32 -12.04
N ARG A 65 -6.79 -18.64 -12.03
CA ARG A 65 -6.60 -17.41 -11.27
C ARG A 65 -7.47 -16.27 -11.79
N ILE A 66 -7.60 -16.13 -13.10
CA ILE A 66 -8.48 -15.10 -13.67
C ILE A 66 -9.96 -15.36 -13.37
N ARG A 67 -10.42 -16.62 -13.33
CA ARG A 67 -11.79 -16.97 -12.92
C ARG A 67 -12.06 -16.69 -11.44
N GLU A 68 -11.06 -16.95 -10.59
CA GLU A 68 -11.11 -16.59 -9.17
C GLU A 68 -11.22 -15.07 -9.00
N LEU A 69 -10.37 -14.29 -9.68
CA LEU A 69 -10.43 -12.83 -9.67
C LEU A 69 -11.78 -12.30 -10.15
N THR A 70 -12.32 -12.84 -11.25
CA THR A 70 -13.66 -12.46 -11.74
C THR A 70 -14.72 -12.72 -10.68
N SER A 71 -14.65 -13.87 -9.99
CA SER A 71 -15.60 -14.22 -8.93
C SER A 71 -15.50 -13.28 -7.72
N VAL A 72 -14.29 -12.86 -7.35
CA VAL A 72 -14.07 -11.88 -6.26
C VAL A 72 -14.65 -10.52 -6.64
N VAL A 73 -14.35 -10.02 -7.84
CA VAL A 73 -14.86 -8.73 -8.32
C VAL A 73 -16.39 -8.76 -8.41
N GLN A 74 -16.96 -9.83 -8.95
CA GLN A 74 -18.41 -9.97 -9.09
C GLN A 74 -19.12 -9.96 -7.73
N LYS A 75 -18.62 -10.73 -6.75
CA LYS A 75 -19.21 -10.81 -5.40
C LYS A 75 -19.00 -9.54 -4.58
N ARG A 76 -17.84 -8.91 -4.69
CA ARG A 76 -17.48 -7.73 -3.88
C ARG A 76 -18.23 -6.47 -4.30
N PHE A 77 -18.47 -6.31 -5.61
CA PHE A 77 -19.17 -5.15 -6.15
C PHE A 77 -20.63 -5.43 -6.53
N ASN A 78 -21.16 -6.60 -6.16
CA ASN A 78 -22.54 -7.03 -6.39
C ASN A 78 -22.98 -6.91 -7.86
N PHE A 79 -22.10 -7.28 -8.79
CA PHE A 79 -22.42 -7.32 -10.21
C PHE A 79 -23.32 -8.54 -10.54
N PRO A 80 -24.29 -8.40 -11.46
CA PRO A 80 -25.06 -9.53 -11.95
C PRO A 80 -24.14 -10.54 -12.66
N GLU A 81 -24.53 -11.82 -12.64
CA GLU A 81 -23.73 -12.89 -13.25
C GLU A 81 -23.45 -12.62 -14.73
N ASN A 82 -22.23 -12.92 -15.17
CA ASN A 82 -21.75 -12.70 -16.55
C ASN A 82 -21.72 -11.25 -17.04
N SER A 83 -21.85 -10.25 -16.15
CA SER A 83 -21.72 -8.84 -16.54
C SER A 83 -20.29 -8.30 -16.54
N VAL A 84 -19.35 -9.01 -15.91
CA VAL A 84 -17.95 -8.59 -15.77
C VAL A 84 -17.03 -9.60 -16.44
N GLU A 85 -16.15 -9.13 -17.31
CA GLU A 85 -15.12 -9.92 -17.97
C GLU A 85 -13.74 -9.32 -17.70
N LEU A 86 -12.80 -10.15 -17.28
CA LEU A 86 -11.41 -9.75 -17.06
C LEU A 86 -10.54 -10.22 -18.23
N TYR A 87 -9.71 -9.31 -18.73
CA TYR A 87 -8.71 -9.56 -19.76
C TYR A 87 -7.33 -9.25 -19.21
N ALA A 88 -6.31 -10.01 -19.63
CA ALA A 88 -4.92 -9.72 -19.28
C ALA A 88 -4.15 -9.30 -20.55
N GLU A 89 -3.64 -8.08 -20.54
CA GLU A 89 -2.84 -7.52 -21.63
C GLU A 89 -1.37 -7.41 -21.18
N LYS A 90 -0.46 -7.76 -22.09
CA LYS A 90 0.97 -7.63 -21.83
C LYS A 90 1.41 -6.19 -22.05
N VAL A 91 2.13 -5.63 -21.08
CA VAL A 91 2.74 -4.30 -21.22
C VAL A 91 3.85 -4.36 -22.28
N ASN A 92 3.76 -3.51 -23.31
CA ASN A 92 4.74 -3.46 -24.41
C ASN A 92 6.16 -3.20 -23.90
N ASN A 93 6.36 -2.13 -23.13
CA ASN A 93 7.68 -1.73 -22.60
C ASN A 93 7.67 -1.69 -21.07
N ARG A 94 8.03 -2.81 -20.43
CA ARG A 94 8.07 -2.89 -18.96
C ARG A 94 9.05 -1.90 -18.32
N GLY A 95 10.10 -1.50 -19.03
CA GLY A 95 11.10 -0.55 -18.53
C GLY A 95 10.59 0.88 -18.41
N LEU A 96 9.52 1.23 -19.14
CA LEU A 96 8.90 2.55 -19.07
C LEU A 96 7.76 2.62 -18.04
N CYS A 97 7.42 1.50 -17.40
CA CYS A 97 6.40 1.47 -16.35
C CYS A 97 7.04 1.65 -14.97
N ALA A 98 6.76 2.78 -14.32
CA ALA A 98 7.30 3.09 -13.00
C ALA A 98 6.86 2.08 -11.92
N ILE A 99 5.59 1.67 -11.92
CA ILE A 99 5.03 0.73 -10.93
C ILE A 99 5.74 -0.62 -11.02
N ALA A 100 5.85 -1.19 -12.22
CA ALA A 100 6.53 -2.45 -12.44
C ALA A 100 8.03 -2.38 -12.07
N GLN A 101 8.69 -1.24 -12.29
CA GLN A 101 10.09 -1.06 -11.87
C GLN A 101 10.24 -0.91 -10.35
N ALA A 102 9.30 -0.23 -9.68
CA ALA A 102 9.28 -0.13 -8.23
C ALA A 102 9.05 -1.49 -7.57
N GLU A 103 8.12 -2.29 -8.10
CA GLU A 103 7.89 -3.67 -7.66
C GLU A 103 9.13 -4.55 -7.89
N SER A 104 9.74 -4.47 -9.07
CA SER A 104 11.00 -5.15 -9.38
C SER A 104 12.12 -4.80 -8.40
N LEU A 105 12.24 -3.52 -8.03
CA LEU A 105 13.18 -3.08 -7.01
C LEU A 105 12.87 -3.67 -5.64
N ARG A 106 11.59 -3.68 -5.22
CA ARG A 106 11.13 -4.32 -3.98
C ARG A 106 11.53 -5.80 -3.94
N TYR A 107 11.28 -6.57 -5.00
CA TYR A 107 11.65 -7.98 -5.06
C TYR A 107 13.16 -8.22 -4.99
N LYS A 108 13.96 -7.39 -5.68
CA LYS A 108 15.43 -7.48 -5.62
C LYS A 108 15.97 -7.23 -4.22
N LEU A 109 15.42 -6.23 -3.52
CA LEU A 109 15.81 -5.90 -2.15
C LEU A 109 15.40 -7.00 -1.15
N LEU A 110 14.17 -7.51 -1.27
CA LEU A 110 13.71 -8.65 -0.47
C LEU A 110 14.52 -9.92 -0.74
N GLY A 111 14.98 -10.12 -1.97
CA GLY A 111 15.89 -11.19 -2.37
C GLY A 111 17.33 -11.03 -1.88
N GLY A 112 17.61 -10.03 -1.03
CA GLY A 112 18.93 -9.85 -0.41
C GLY A 112 19.99 -9.24 -1.32
N LEU A 113 19.62 -8.68 -2.49
CA LEU A 113 20.60 -7.95 -3.29
C LEU A 113 21.00 -6.65 -2.58
N ALA A 114 22.30 -6.37 -2.61
CA ALA A 114 22.83 -5.10 -2.10
C ALA A 114 22.10 -3.91 -2.73
N VAL A 115 21.70 -2.95 -1.89
CA VAL A 115 20.84 -1.80 -2.25
C VAL A 115 21.35 -1.06 -3.48
N ARG A 116 22.63 -0.67 -3.49
CA ARG A 116 23.25 0.02 -4.63
C ARG A 116 23.18 -0.80 -5.92
N ARG A 117 23.42 -2.11 -5.84
CA ARG A 117 23.37 -3.02 -7.00
C ARG A 117 21.94 -3.14 -7.55
N ALA A 118 20.95 -3.26 -6.67
CA ALA A 118 19.55 -3.33 -7.08
C ALA A 118 19.10 -2.03 -7.76
N CYS A 119 19.40 -0.87 -7.16
CA CYS A 119 19.07 0.45 -7.71
C CYS A 119 19.75 0.71 -9.06
N TYR A 120 21.07 0.52 -9.16
CA TYR A 120 21.77 0.71 -10.44
C TYR A 120 21.30 -0.26 -11.52
N GLY A 121 20.94 -1.49 -11.17
CA GLY A 121 20.35 -2.45 -12.11
C GLY A 121 19.00 -2.00 -12.65
N VAL A 122 18.14 -1.40 -11.82
CA VAL A 122 16.84 -0.85 -12.26
C VAL A 122 17.05 0.42 -13.09
N LEU A 123 17.87 1.37 -12.63
CA LEU A 123 18.18 2.60 -13.35
C LEU A 123 18.74 2.31 -14.75
N ARG A 124 19.72 1.40 -14.83
CA ARG A 124 20.30 0.98 -16.12
C ARG A 124 19.24 0.38 -17.04
N PHE A 125 18.39 -0.51 -16.53
CA PHE A 125 17.33 -1.14 -17.32
C PHE A 125 16.30 -0.13 -17.85
N VAL A 126 15.95 0.90 -17.06
CA VAL A 126 15.05 1.99 -17.48
C VAL A 126 15.68 2.84 -18.57
N MET A 127 16.95 3.21 -18.42
CA MET A 127 17.69 3.98 -19.44
C MET A 127 17.87 3.19 -20.75
N GLU A 128 18.21 1.89 -20.67
CA GLU A 128 18.32 0.99 -21.83
C GLU A 128 16.97 0.80 -22.54
N SER A 129 15.85 0.94 -21.83
CA SER A 129 14.50 0.88 -22.41
C SER A 129 14.08 2.17 -23.14
N GLY A 130 14.98 3.16 -23.26
CA GLY A 130 14.74 4.39 -24.02
C GLY A 130 14.19 5.57 -23.20
N ALA A 131 14.33 5.54 -21.87
CA ALA A 131 13.97 6.70 -21.05
C ALA A 131 14.97 7.85 -21.24
N LYS A 132 14.48 9.10 -21.27
CA LYS A 132 15.34 10.30 -21.33
C LYS A 132 16.15 10.50 -20.04
N GLY A 133 15.59 10.08 -18.92
CA GLY A 133 16.18 10.15 -17.59
C GLY A 133 15.33 9.36 -16.60
N CYS A 134 15.92 8.95 -15.48
CA CYS A 134 15.19 8.30 -14.41
C CYS A 134 15.75 8.73 -13.06
N GLU A 135 14.86 8.87 -12.09
CA GLU A 135 15.19 9.18 -10.70
C GLU A 135 14.46 8.18 -9.80
N GLY A 136 15.12 7.74 -8.75
CA GLY A 136 14.54 6.86 -7.74
C GLY A 136 15.14 7.17 -6.38
N VAL A 137 14.29 7.40 -5.40
CA VAL A 137 14.69 7.67 -4.01
C VAL A 137 14.38 6.43 -3.18
N LEU A 138 15.39 5.87 -2.53
CA LEU A 138 15.22 4.80 -1.55
C LEU A 138 15.52 5.35 -0.16
N GLY A 139 14.48 5.46 0.68
CA GLY A 139 14.60 5.95 2.05
C GLY A 139 14.50 4.82 3.09
N ILE A 140 15.12 5.05 4.26
CA ILE A 140 14.92 4.23 5.46
C ILE A 140 14.26 5.12 6.51
N LYS A 141 13.16 4.64 7.11
CA LYS A 141 12.53 5.31 8.26
C LYS A 141 13.07 4.69 9.54
N VAL A 142 14.00 5.40 10.20
CA VAL A 142 14.52 5.00 11.52
C VAL A 142 13.64 5.65 12.59
N LYS A 143 13.01 4.85 13.44
CA LYS A 143 12.38 5.30 14.68
C LYS A 143 13.30 4.91 15.84
N ILE A 144 13.93 5.90 16.46
CA ILE A 144 14.78 5.70 17.64
C ILE A 144 13.90 6.00 18.86
N MET A 145 13.71 5.03 19.76
CA MET A 145 13.11 5.26 21.06
C MET A 145 14.18 5.88 21.95
N LEU A 146 13.95 7.13 22.38
CA LEU A 146 14.82 7.84 23.30
C LEU A 146 14.39 7.51 24.73
N ASP A 147 15.34 7.46 25.66
CA ASP A 147 15.05 7.34 27.09
C ASP A 147 14.29 8.57 27.60
N TRP A 148 13.45 8.39 28.63
CA TRP A 148 12.72 9.49 29.25
C TRP A 148 13.70 10.47 29.92
N ASP A 149 13.60 11.76 29.56
CA ASP A 149 14.42 12.83 30.14
C ASP A 149 13.49 13.91 30.74
N PRO A 150 13.44 14.07 32.07
CA PRO A 150 12.58 15.06 32.72
C PRO A 150 12.95 16.52 32.36
N LYS A 151 14.16 16.78 31.84
CA LYS A 151 14.58 18.10 31.35
C LYS A 151 14.22 18.32 29.88
N GLY A 152 13.77 17.28 29.16
CA GLY A 152 13.35 17.35 27.76
C GLY A 152 14.45 17.73 26.76
N LYS A 153 15.73 17.51 27.09
CA LYS A 153 16.85 17.91 26.22
C LYS A 153 17.27 16.78 25.28
N GLN A 154 17.35 15.55 25.78
CA GLN A 154 17.82 14.39 25.01
C GLN A 154 16.74 13.33 24.78
N GLY A 155 15.56 13.50 25.37
CA GLY A 155 14.44 12.57 25.27
C GLY A 155 13.08 13.23 25.53
N PRO A 156 11.98 12.48 25.38
CA PRO A 156 10.64 12.98 25.67
C PRO A 156 10.50 13.36 27.15
N ALA A 157 9.88 14.51 27.41
CA ALA A 157 9.64 15.03 28.76
C ALA A 157 8.55 14.24 29.52
N THR A 158 7.58 13.70 28.79
CA THR A 158 6.52 12.86 29.35
C THR A 158 6.98 11.42 29.48
N PRO A 159 6.89 10.81 30.68
CA PRO A 159 7.22 9.40 30.86
C PRO A 159 6.22 8.51 30.12
N LEU A 160 6.59 7.23 29.99
CA LEU A 160 5.68 6.20 29.48
C LEU A 160 4.42 6.13 30.37
N PRO A 161 3.23 5.92 29.79
CA PRO A 161 1.97 5.90 30.54
C PRO A 161 1.92 4.77 31.58
N ASP A 162 2.75 3.74 31.44
CA ASP A 162 2.82 2.59 32.35
C ASP A 162 3.80 2.82 33.53
N LEU A 163 4.52 3.95 33.59
CA LEU A 163 5.47 4.26 34.65
C LEU A 163 4.76 4.83 35.88
N VAL A 164 4.65 4.02 36.95
CA VAL A 164 4.09 4.44 38.24
C VAL A 164 5.22 4.95 39.16
N THR A 165 5.16 6.22 39.55
CA THR A 165 6.10 6.82 40.51
C THR A 165 5.55 6.67 41.94
N ILE A 166 6.23 5.89 42.78
CA ILE A 166 5.90 5.78 44.21
C ILE A 166 6.68 6.85 44.97
N HIS A 167 5.98 7.84 45.50
CA HIS A 167 6.59 8.84 46.37
C HIS A 167 6.80 8.28 47.78
N THR A 168 7.96 8.56 48.36
CA THR A 168 8.20 8.24 49.77
C THR A 168 7.29 9.10 50.67
N PRO A 169 6.85 8.57 51.82
CA PRO A 169 6.05 9.35 52.77
C PRO A 169 6.83 10.59 53.20
N LYS A 170 6.11 11.70 53.38
CA LYS A 170 6.68 12.93 53.93
C LYS A 170 7.07 12.67 55.39
N GLU A 171 8.22 13.16 55.81
CA GLU A 171 8.61 13.13 57.23
C GLU A 171 7.57 13.89 58.05
N GLU A 172 6.99 13.23 59.06
CA GLU A 172 5.99 13.82 59.95
C GLU A 172 6.70 14.73 60.96
N GLU A 173 6.27 16.00 61.05
CA GLU A 173 6.71 16.89 62.11
C GLU A 173 6.14 16.41 63.44
N GLU A 174 7.00 16.24 64.45
CA GLU A 174 6.57 15.83 65.79
C GLU A 174 5.53 16.81 66.34
N LEU A 175 4.35 16.28 66.69
CA LEU A 175 3.28 17.05 67.32
C LEU A 175 3.75 17.54 68.69
N THR A 176 4.18 18.81 68.77
CA THR A 176 4.41 19.46 70.05
C THR A 176 3.06 19.61 70.77
N GLN A 177 2.97 19.05 71.97
CA GLN A 177 1.75 19.14 72.76
C GLN A 177 1.42 20.62 73.05
N PRO A 178 0.16 21.05 72.90
CA PRO A 178 -0.21 22.41 73.25
C PRO A 178 0.00 22.63 74.75
N LEU A 179 0.72 23.71 75.09
CA LEU A 179 0.94 24.14 76.48
C LEU A 179 -0.42 24.34 77.18
N MET A 180 -0.69 23.55 78.22
CA MET A 180 -1.81 23.82 79.13
C MET A 180 -1.50 25.07 79.95
N VAL A 181 -2.39 26.06 79.87
CA VAL A 181 -2.39 27.26 80.73
C VAL A 181 -3.16 26.99 82.00
#